data_AF-A0A3S3J2R8-F1
#
_entry.id   AF-A0A3S3J2R8-F1
#
_cell.length_a   1.000
_cell.length_b   1.000
_cell.length_c   1.000
_cell.angle_alpha   90.00
_cell.angle_beta   90.00
_cell.angle_gamma   90.00
#
_symmetry.space_group_name_H-M   'P 1'
#
loop_
_entity.id
_entity.type
_entity.pdbx_description
1 polymer ?
#
loop_
_entity_poly.entity_id
_entity_poly.type
_entity_poly.pdbx_seq_one_letter_code
_entity_poly.pdbx_strand_id
1 'polypeptide(L)'
;MRKIAIWFGIGLAILVAYAAKSVFEISDQTFTLSVLAALLVYASWHFSERVDALEERVIHKDYSGIKSAIEGERHVPKHQQPKSISDSGVKSRITAAHEMLFEDFRWFGTMLNRHVSDPWSIEELPDTEIRDISSEGPEYGRRYRVYYNSCEMGSVQVTVGGFDWIMQPEKFAANRQARVLIDLDYLRFVPYGDAHSLVSAIILHVGKFEDYETANARASAKATAALTEHLWEAVRVPEAVLDFEHRTDGTYELVRHTTDHWKEGGIDPFEKWGGDR
;
A
#
# COMPACT_ATOMS: atom_id res chain seq x y z
N MET A 1 -12.76 -43.17 -12.10
CA MET A 1 -12.65 -43.92 -13.37
C MET A 1 -11.68 -43.29 -14.39
N ARG A 2 -11.70 -41.96 -14.63
CA ARG A 2 -10.78 -41.29 -15.59
C ARG A 2 -9.28 -41.54 -15.37
N LYS A 3 -8.80 -41.54 -14.12
CA LYS A 3 -7.37 -41.77 -13.80
C LYS A 3 -6.90 -43.20 -14.09
N ILE A 4 -7.75 -44.22 -13.92
CA ILE A 4 -7.40 -45.63 -14.14
C ILE A 4 -7.26 -45.93 -15.64
N ALA A 5 -8.12 -45.34 -16.47
CA ALA A 5 -8.06 -45.47 -17.93
C ALA A 5 -6.78 -44.84 -18.51
N ILE A 6 -6.30 -43.73 -17.94
CA ILE A 6 -5.05 -43.07 -18.35
C ILE A 6 -3.84 -43.97 -18.06
N TRP A 7 -3.77 -44.58 -16.88
CA TRP A 7 -2.69 -45.50 -16.52
C TRP A 7 -2.66 -46.77 -17.39
N PHE A 8 -3.83 -47.31 -17.74
CA PHE A 8 -3.94 -48.45 -18.64
C PHE A 8 -3.49 -48.10 -20.08
N GLY A 9 -3.85 -46.90 -20.57
CA GLY A 9 -3.41 -46.39 -21.87
C GLY A 9 -1.89 -46.16 -21.96
N ILE A 10 -1.28 -45.63 -20.89
CA ILE A 10 0.18 -45.46 -20.80
C ILE A 10 0.89 -46.81 -20.82
N GLY A 11 0.39 -47.80 -20.07
CA GLY A 11 0.95 -49.15 -20.05
C GLY A 11 0.91 -49.83 -21.42
N LEU A 12 -0.19 -49.67 -22.16
CA LEU A 12 -0.34 -50.21 -23.51
C LEU A 12 0.63 -49.53 -24.51
N ALA A 13 0.80 -48.20 -24.42
CA ALA A 13 1.70 -47.45 -25.29
C ALA A 13 3.17 -47.84 -25.07
N ILE A 14 3.58 -48.11 -23.83
CA ILE A 14 4.93 -48.58 -23.50
C ILE A 14 5.18 -49.98 -24.08
N LEU A 15 4.19 -50.89 -24.00
CA LEU A 15 4.28 -52.23 -24.57
C LEU A 15 4.42 -52.20 -26.11
N VAL A 16 3.65 -51.34 -26.78
CA VAL A 16 3.74 -51.15 -28.24
C VAL A 16 5.09 -50.54 -28.64
N ALA A 17 5.59 -49.55 -27.90
CA ALA A 17 6.89 -48.95 -28.14
C ALA A 17 8.05 -49.96 -27.97
N TYR A 18 7.94 -50.85 -26.97
CA TYR A 18 8.92 -51.91 -26.74
C TYR A 18 8.90 -52.99 -27.83
N ALA A 19 7.71 -53.37 -28.32
CA ALA A 19 7.58 -54.31 -29.44
C ALA A 19 8.10 -53.71 -30.76
N ALA A 20 7.90 -52.40 -30.99
CA ALA A 20 8.46 -51.71 -32.15
C ALA A 20 9.99 -51.67 -32.10
N LYS A 21 10.58 -51.41 -30.92
CA LYS A 21 12.03 -51.44 -30.72
C LYS A 21 12.65 -52.76 -31.17
N SER A 22 12.03 -53.91 -30.84
CA SER A 22 12.55 -55.22 -31.23
C SER A 22 12.40 -55.53 -32.73
N VAL A 23 11.40 -54.94 -33.39
CA VAL A 23 11.18 -55.12 -34.85
C VAL A 23 12.13 -54.25 -35.68
N PHE A 24 12.50 -53.06 -35.19
CA PHE A 24 13.35 -52.10 -35.92
C PHE A 24 14.83 -52.12 -35.48
N GLU A 25 15.26 -53.12 -34.70
CA GLU A 25 16.64 -53.28 -34.20
C GLU A 25 17.24 -52.02 -33.56
N ILE A 26 16.39 -51.22 -32.89
CA ILE A 26 16.82 -49.97 -32.26
C ILE A 26 17.63 -50.30 -31.02
N SER A 27 18.86 -49.76 -30.95
CA SER A 27 19.74 -49.96 -29.80
C SER A 27 19.09 -49.52 -28.49
N ASP A 28 19.42 -50.20 -27.39
CA ASP A 28 18.92 -49.89 -26.05
C ASP A 28 19.19 -48.44 -25.65
N GLN A 29 20.36 -47.91 -26.03
CA GLN A 29 20.74 -46.52 -25.77
C GLN A 29 19.84 -45.54 -26.52
N THR A 30 19.57 -45.78 -27.81
CA THR A 30 18.72 -44.93 -28.65
C THR A 30 17.27 -44.92 -28.15
N PHE A 31 16.74 -46.08 -27.74
CA PHE A 31 15.40 -46.16 -27.17
C PHE A 31 15.29 -45.40 -25.85
N THR A 32 16.26 -45.58 -24.95
CA THR A 32 16.27 -44.91 -23.64
C THR A 32 16.37 -43.39 -23.78
N LEU A 33 17.23 -42.90 -24.69
CA LEU A 33 17.34 -41.48 -25.04
C LEU A 33 16.02 -40.92 -25.58
N SER A 34 15.32 -41.68 -26.43
CA SER A 34 14.04 -41.25 -27.01
C SER A 34 12.93 -41.14 -25.96
N VAL A 35 12.88 -42.08 -25.02
CA VAL A 35 11.92 -42.03 -23.90
C VAL A 35 12.22 -40.87 -22.96
N LEU A 36 13.50 -40.65 -22.62
CA LEU A 36 13.92 -39.49 -21.82
C LEU A 36 13.57 -38.17 -22.51
N ALA A 37 13.80 -38.06 -23.81
CA ALA A 37 13.43 -36.88 -24.59
C ALA A 37 11.92 -36.63 -24.55
N ALA A 38 11.09 -37.68 -24.75
CA ALA A 38 9.64 -37.56 -24.67
C ALA A 38 9.15 -37.13 -23.27
N LEU A 39 9.75 -37.66 -22.21
CA LEU A 39 9.44 -37.27 -20.83
C LEU A 39 9.82 -35.82 -20.55
N LEU A 40 10.97 -35.36 -21.04
CA LEU A 40 11.41 -33.96 -20.91
C LEU A 40 10.48 -33.00 -21.66
N VAL A 41 10.06 -33.36 -22.88
CA VAL A 41 9.08 -32.57 -23.64
C VAL A 41 7.75 -32.49 -22.90
N TYR A 42 7.25 -33.62 -22.38
CA TYR A 42 6.01 -33.66 -21.61
C TYR A 42 6.11 -32.82 -20.32
N ALA A 43 7.21 -32.95 -19.58
CA ALA A 43 7.44 -32.18 -18.36
C ALA A 43 7.54 -30.68 -18.64
N SER A 44 8.22 -30.29 -19.73
CA SER A 44 8.32 -28.90 -20.18
C SER A 44 6.95 -28.32 -20.53
N TRP A 45 6.15 -29.06 -21.32
CA TRP A 45 4.81 -28.63 -21.69
C TRP A 45 3.89 -28.46 -20.48
N HIS A 46 3.88 -29.44 -19.57
CA HIS A 46 3.06 -29.38 -18.37
C HIS A 46 3.56 -28.32 -17.36
N PHE A 47 4.85 -28.00 -17.37
CA PHE A 47 5.38 -26.86 -16.62
C PHE A 47 4.91 -25.53 -17.23
N SER A 48 4.97 -25.40 -18.57
CA SER A 48 4.43 -24.23 -19.28
C SER A 48 2.96 -24.01 -18.98
N GLU A 49 2.09 -25.03 -19.10
CA GLU A 49 0.66 -24.88 -18.81
C GLU A 49 0.40 -24.43 -17.36
N ARG A 50 1.23 -24.85 -16.42
CA ARG A 50 1.12 -24.41 -15.01
C ARG A 50 1.59 -22.97 -14.83
N VAL A 51 2.65 -22.58 -15.53
CA VAL A 51 3.14 -21.20 -15.54
C VAL A 51 2.08 -20.31 -16.19
N ASP A 52 1.56 -20.68 -17.35
CA ASP A 52 0.52 -19.95 -18.08
C ASP A 52 -0.76 -19.81 -17.23
N ALA A 53 -1.19 -20.86 -16.52
CA ALA A 53 -2.35 -20.79 -15.63
C ALA A 53 -2.11 -19.95 -14.36
N LEU A 54 -0.85 -19.88 -13.89
CA LEU A 54 -0.46 -18.95 -12.81
C LEU A 54 -0.42 -17.52 -13.33
N GLU A 55 0.13 -17.33 -14.53
CA GLU A 55 0.21 -16.06 -15.23
C GLU A 55 -1.19 -15.51 -15.51
N GLU A 56 -2.12 -16.34 -16.00
CA GLU A 56 -3.52 -15.96 -16.22
C GLU A 56 -4.21 -15.49 -14.93
N ARG A 57 -3.96 -16.14 -13.78
CA ARG A 57 -4.48 -15.71 -12.47
C ARG A 57 -3.83 -14.44 -11.95
N VAL A 58 -2.58 -14.19 -12.30
CA VAL A 58 -1.83 -12.98 -11.92
C VAL A 58 -2.22 -11.79 -12.80
N ILE A 59 -2.44 -12.02 -14.10
CA ILE A 59 -2.88 -11.04 -15.10
C ILE A 59 -4.37 -10.71 -14.92
N HIS A 60 -5.22 -11.69 -14.63
CA HIS A 60 -6.66 -11.49 -14.39
C HIS A 60 -6.99 -11.71 -12.91
N LYS A 61 -6.44 -10.87 -12.03
CA LYS A 61 -6.84 -10.84 -10.62
C LYS A 61 -8.36 -10.66 -10.52
N ASP A 62 -9.03 -11.59 -9.84
CA ASP A 62 -10.45 -11.46 -9.52
C ASP A 62 -10.63 -10.38 -8.44
N TYR A 63 -11.06 -9.19 -8.87
CA TYR A 63 -11.34 -8.05 -7.98
C TYR A 63 -12.76 -8.04 -7.42
N SER A 64 -13.55 -9.11 -7.58
CA SER A 64 -14.93 -9.17 -7.08
C SER A 64 -15.00 -8.89 -5.59
N GLY A 65 -14.08 -9.45 -4.79
CA GLY A 65 -13.99 -9.20 -3.35
C GLY A 65 -13.67 -7.74 -3.02
N ILE A 66 -12.70 -7.13 -3.71
CA ILE A 66 -12.33 -5.72 -3.52
C ILE A 66 -13.49 -4.80 -3.88
N LYS A 67 -14.14 -5.03 -5.03
CA LYS A 67 -15.31 -4.26 -5.45
C LYS A 67 -16.46 -4.38 -4.45
N SER A 68 -16.74 -5.59 -3.96
CA SER A 68 -17.74 -5.81 -2.93
C SER A 68 -17.41 -5.08 -1.62
N ALA A 69 -16.13 -5.01 -1.24
CA ALA A 69 -15.70 -4.31 -0.04
C ALA A 69 -15.81 -2.78 -0.19
N ILE A 70 -15.53 -2.25 -1.38
CA ILE A 70 -15.70 -0.83 -1.75
C ILE A 70 -17.18 -0.42 -1.74
N GLU A 71 -18.10 -1.33 -2.08
CA GLU A 71 -19.55 -1.09 -2.02
C GLU A 71 -20.15 -1.34 -0.61
N GLY A 72 -19.33 -1.83 0.32
CA GLY A 72 -19.75 -2.17 1.68
C GLY A 72 -20.01 -0.97 2.57
N GLU A 73 -20.25 -1.24 3.85
CA GLU A 73 -20.41 -0.20 4.87
C GLU A 73 -19.07 0.42 5.26
N ARG A 74 -19.12 1.66 5.75
CA ARG A 74 -17.95 2.38 6.25
C ARG A 74 -17.31 1.67 7.44
N HIS A 75 -16.01 1.41 7.34
CA HIS A 75 -15.20 0.96 8.48
C HIS A 75 -15.23 2.02 9.59
N VAL A 76 -15.48 1.57 10.81
CA VAL A 76 -15.40 2.41 12.00
C VAL A 76 -13.96 2.32 12.52
N PRO A 77 -13.19 3.44 12.50
CA PRO A 77 -11.78 3.40 12.82
C PRO A 77 -11.55 2.99 14.28
N LYS A 78 -10.59 2.10 14.50
CA LYS A 78 -10.21 1.61 15.84
C LYS A 78 -8.77 2.02 16.14
N HIS A 79 -8.61 3.28 16.49
CA HIS A 79 -7.28 3.85 16.75
C HIS A 79 -6.54 3.13 17.87
N GLN A 80 -5.29 2.78 17.60
CA GLN A 80 -4.37 2.20 18.56
C GLN A 80 -3.17 3.12 18.69
N GLN A 81 -3.35 4.23 19.42
CA GLN A 81 -2.30 5.22 19.59
C GLN A 81 -1.04 4.60 20.23
N PRO A 82 0.13 4.74 19.60
CA PRO A 82 1.40 4.45 20.26
C PRO A 82 1.62 5.43 21.42
N LYS A 83 2.12 4.94 22.56
CA LYS A 83 2.36 5.76 23.76
C LYS A 83 3.60 6.62 23.60
N SER A 84 4.58 6.12 22.86
CA SER A 84 5.79 6.85 22.52
C SER A 84 6.29 6.45 21.15
N ILE A 85 7.05 7.34 20.50
CA ILE A 85 7.75 7.04 19.25
C ILE A 85 8.82 5.93 19.43
N SER A 86 9.19 5.62 20.68
CA SER A 86 10.16 4.56 20.99
C SER A 86 9.54 3.19 21.25
N ASP A 87 8.21 3.04 21.13
CA ASP A 87 7.52 1.79 21.46
C ASP A 87 7.88 0.65 20.49
N SER A 88 8.11 0.97 19.21
CA SER A 88 8.65 0.01 18.22
C SER A 88 9.99 0.43 17.61
N GLY A 89 10.48 1.63 17.92
CA GLY A 89 11.72 2.17 17.35
C GLY A 89 13.00 1.96 18.17
N VAL A 90 14.14 2.10 17.51
CA VAL A 90 15.45 2.07 18.18
C VAL A 90 15.75 3.45 18.77
N LYS A 91 15.68 3.58 20.11
CA LYS A 91 15.85 4.86 20.83
C LYS A 91 17.06 5.70 20.40
N SER A 92 18.18 5.08 20.05
CA SER A 92 19.40 5.80 19.63
C SER A 92 19.27 6.53 18.29
N ARG A 93 18.22 6.25 17.51
CA ARG A 93 17.93 6.88 16.22
C ARG A 93 16.78 7.89 16.28
N ILE A 94 16.18 8.07 17.46
CA ILE A 94 15.10 9.01 17.69
C ILE A 94 15.71 10.32 18.20
N THR A 95 15.40 11.43 17.53
CA THR A 95 15.88 12.77 17.89
C THR A 95 14.74 13.62 18.44
N ALA A 96 15.06 14.77 19.05
CA ALA A 96 14.05 15.72 19.52
C ALA A 96 13.08 16.19 18.41
N ALA A 97 13.55 16.25 17.15
CA ALA A 97 12.70 16.57 16.00
C ALA A 97 11.61 15.52 15.77
N HIS A 98 11.96 14.24 15.94
CA HIS A 98 11.01 13.14 15.84
C HIS A 98 9.98 13.18 16.96
N GLU A 99 10.41 13.45 18.20
CA GLU A 99 9.50 13.57 19.34
C GLU A 99 8.51 14.73 19.17
N MET A 100 8.99 15.89 18.70
CA MET A 100 8.12 17.04 18.41
C MET A 100 7.08 16.72 17.36
N LEU A 101 7.49 16.19 16.20
CA LEU A 101 6.56 15.84 15.13
C LEU A 101 5.56 14.78 15.59
N PHE A 102 6.03 13.76 16.31
CA PHE A 102 5.18 12.71 16.82
C PHE A 102 4.10 13.27 17.74
N GLU A 103 4.43 14.20 18.64
CA GLU A 103 3.42 14.84 19.48
C GLU A 103 2.50 15.80 18.70
N ASP A 104 3.02 16.56 17.75
CA ASP A 104 2.23 17.50 16.94
C ASP A 104 1.16 16.77 16.12
N PHE A 105 1.48 15.57 15.61
CA PHE A 105 0.58 14.72 14.83
C PHE A 105 -0.29 13.79 15.68
N ARG A 106 -0.31 13.93 17.01
CA ARG A 106 -1.05 13.04 17.91
C ARG A 106 -2.50 12.82 17.53
N TRP A 107 -3.20 13.82 17.00
CA TRP A 107 -4.62 13.67 16.63
C TRP A 107 -4.88 13.72 15.13
N PHE A 108 -3.84 13.52 14.32
CA PHE A 108 -3.91 13.72 12.87
C PHE A 108 -4.90 12.78 12.18
N GLY A 109 -4.95 11.50 12.57
CA GLY A 109 -5.94 10.56 12.01
C GLY A 109 -7.39 11.04 12.20
N THR A 110 -7.71 11.58 13.38
CA THR A 110 -9.02 12.15 13.69
C THR A 110 -9.28 13.47 12.95
N MET A 111 -8.25 14.31 12.79
CA MET A 111 -8.36 15.52 11.94
C MET A 111 -8.73 15.14 10.51
N LEU A 112 -8.08 14.12 9.94
CA LEU A 112 -8.37 13.63 8.59
C LEU A 112 -9.78 13.06 8.49
N ASN A 113 -10.21 12.20 9.44
CA ASN A 113 -11.57 11.64 9.46
C ASN A 113 -12.69 12.70 9.41
N ARG A 114 -12.42 13.91 9.90
CA ARG A 114 -13.36 15.05 9.85
C ARG A 114 -13.36 15.83 8.54
N HIS A 115 -12.32 15.68 7.72
CA HIS A 115 -12.10 16.49 6.50
C HIS A 115 -12.16 15.68 5.19
N VAL A 116 -12.08 14.36 5.25
CA VAL A 116 -12.24 13.47 4.09
C VAL A 116 -13.72 13.19 3.82
N SER A 117 -14.04 12.70 2.62
CA SER A 117 -15.40 12.26 2.31
C SER A 117 -15.82 11.05 3.15
N ASP A 118 -17.14 10.89 3.33
CA ASP A 118 -17.76 9.89 4.22
C ASP A 118 -17.17 8.48 4.09
N PRO A 119 -16.97 7.91 2.88
CA PRO A 119 -16.51 6.52 2.74
C PRO A 119 -15.11 6.27 3.32
N TRP A 120 -14.29 7.31 3.46
CA TRP A 120 -12.95 7.18 4.00
C TRP A 120 -12.97 7.06 5.51
N SER A 121 -12.10 6.19 6.02
CA SER A 121 -11.70 6.19 7.43
C SER A 121 -10.20 5.94 7.55
N ILE A 122 -9.59 6.64 8.49
CA ILE A 122 -8.18 6.59 8.81
C ILE A 122 -8.05 6.03 10.21
N GLU A 123 -7.31 4.93 10.35
CA GLU A 123 -7.09 4.23 11.61
C GLU A 123 -5.60 4.30 11.97
N GLU A 124 -5.27 4.81 13.15
CA GLU A 124 -3.89 4.86 13.62
C GLU A 124 -3.42 3.50 14.15
N LEU A 125 -2.22 3.10 13.74
CA LEU A 125 -1.56 1.86 14.14
C LEU A 125 -0.66 2.07 15.37
N PRO A 126 -0.43 1.02 16.19
CA PRO A 126 0.45 1.10 17.35
C PRO A 126 1.94 1.07 16.98
N ASP A 127 2.27 0.89 15.69
CA ASP A 127 3.63 0.77 15.18
C ASP A 127 4.14 2.11 14.66
N THR A 128 5.35 2.46 15.06
CA THR A 128 6.02 3.74 14.80
C THR A 128 7.14 3.63 13.76
N GLU A 129 7.54 2.42 13.35
CA GLU A 129 8.56 2.21 12.32
C GLU A 129 7.95 2.32 10.92
N ILE A 130 8.51 3.21 10.11
CA ILE A 130 8.00 3.59 8.81
C ILE A 130 8.47 2.58 7.76
N ARG A 131 7.52 2.15 6.93
CA ARG A 131 7.74 1.21 5.84
C ARG A 131 7.83 2.00 4.55
N ASP A 132 9.03 2.42 4.21
CA ASP A 132 9.35 3.04 2.93
C ASP A 132 10.46 2.23 2.27
N ILE A 133 10.17 1.62 1.12
CA ILE A 133 11.11 0.78 0.39
C ILE A 133 12.29 1.59 -0.18
N SER A 134 12.10 2.90 -0.35
CA SER A 134 13.10 3.84 -0.83
C SER A 134 13.99 4.41 0.26
N SER A 135 13.69 4.11 1.53
CA SER A 135 14.48 4.63 2.66
C SER A 135 15.80 3.87 2.82
N GLU A 136 16.89 4.62 2.95
CA GLU A 136 18.23 4.08 3.21
C GLU A 136 18.42 3.59 4.66
N GLY A 137 17.41 3.78 5.52
CA GLY A 137 17.43 3.34 6.90
C GLY A 137 16.04 3.33 7.56
N PRO A 138 15.95 2.84 8.80
CA PRO A 138 14.70 2.90 9.56
C PRO A 138 14.34 4.35 9.85
N GLU A 139 13.17 4.76 9.39
CA GLU A 139 12.51 6.02 9.74
C GLU A 139 11.44 5.77 10.80
N TYR A 140 11.15 6.79 11.62
CA TYR A 140 10.18 6.69 12.71
C TYR A 140 9.17 7.82 12.65
N GLY A 141 7.92 7.52 13.02
CA GLY A 141 6.86 8.49 13.04
C GLY A 141 5.50 7.87 13.36
N ARG A 142 4.44 8.39 12.74
CA ARG A 142 3.06 7.87 12.92
C ARG A 142 2.59 7.15 11.67
N ARG A 143 1.83 6.07 11.88
CA ARG A 143 1.33 5.23 10.80
C ARG A 143 -0.16 5.02 10.92
N TYR A 144 -0.80 5.01 9.76
CA TYR A 144 -2.23 4.88 9.63
C TYR A 144 -2.54 3.85 8.56
N ARG A 145 -3.56 3.03 8.81
CA ARG A 145 -4.29 2.33 7.75
C ARG A 145 -5.36 3.24 7.20
N VAL A 146 -5.54 3.17 5.90
CA VAL A 146 -6.61 3.88 5.20
C VAL A 146 -7.61 2.86 4.71
N TYR A 147 -8.88 3.09 4.98
CA TYR A 147 -9.99 2.29 4.52
C TYR A 147 -10.92 3.12 3.64
N TYR A 148 -11.42 2.51 2.58
CA TYR A 148 -12.56 3.02 1.83
C TYR A 148 -13.72 2.05 1.97
N ASN A 149 -14.80 2.53 2.58
CA ASN A 149 -15.84 1.67 3.11
C ASN A 149 -15.25 0.53 3.95
N SER A 150 -15.43 -0.72 3.54
CA SER A 150 -14.91 -1.89 4.26
C SER A 150 -13.59 -2.42 3.68
N CYS A 151 -13.07 -1.78 2.62
CA CYS A 151 -11.83 -2.17 1.97
C CYS A 151 -10.63 -1.49 2.63
N GLU A 152 -9.66 -2.26 3.12
CA GLU A 152 -8.32 -1.74 3.45
C GLU A 152 -7.66 -1.31 2.13
N MET A 153 -7.40 -0.01 2.00
CA MET A 153 -6.89 0.59 0.77
C MET A 153 -5.38 0.74 0.76
N GLY A 154 -4.76 0.77 1.95
CA GLY A 154 -3.31 0.93 2.07
C GLY A 154 -2.95 1.72 3.33
N SER A 155 -1.94 2.59 3.23
CA SER A 155 -1.38 3.28 4.38
C SER A 155 -1.06 4.75 4.15
N VAL A 156 -1.06 5.50 5.24
CA VAL A 156 -0.50 6.85 5.34
C VAL A 156 0.54 6.83 6.44
N GLN A 157 1.71 7.42 6.17
CA GLN A 157 2.84 7.43 7.08
C GLN A 157 3.41 8.83 7.17
N VAL A 158 3.66 9.31 8.40
CA VAL A 158 4.14 10.68 8.66
C VAL A 158 5.51 10.60 9.34
N THR A 159 6.51 11.27 8.79
CA THR A 159 7.90 11.31 9.31
C THR A 159 8.46 12.72 9.31
N VAL A 160 9.66 12.90 9.87
CA VAL A 160 10.37 14.18 9.84
C VAL A 160 10.76 14.54 8.40
N GLY A 161 10.29 15.70 7.96
CA GLY A 161 10.61 16.25 6.63
C GLY A 161 11.86 17.11 6.63
N GLY A 162 12.39 17.34 5.43
CA GLY A 162 13.56 18.21 5.22
C GLY A 162 14.88 17.67 5.79
N PHE A 163 15.90 18.51 5.78
CA PHE A 163 17.25 18.19 6.29
C PHE A 163 17.67 19.02 7.51
N ASP A 164 16.86 20.01 7.91
CA ASP A 164 17.17 20.92 9.02
C ASP A 164 17.35 20.16 10.34
N TRP A 165 16.64 19.06 10.55
CA TRP A 165 16.79 18.22 11.74
C TRP A 165 18.17 17.53 11.84
N ILE A 166 18.89 17.35 10.73
CA ILE A 166 20.26 16.82 10.69
C ILE A 166 21.26 17.98 10.74
N MET A 167 21.06 18.99 9.90
CA MET A 167 22.05 20.04 9.63
C MET A 167 22.02 21.17 10.66
N GLN A 168 20.84 21.51 11.19
CA GLN A 168 20.58 22.63 12.09
C GLN A 168 19.51 22.23 13.13
N PRO A 169 19.75 21.17 13.94
CA PRO A 169 18.74 20.60 14.83
C PRO A 169 18.15 21.61 15.82
N GLU A 170 18.94 22.59 16.24
CA GLU A 170 18.52 23.68 17.13
C GLU A 170 17.47 24.61 16.51
N LYS A 171 17.35 24.64 15.17
CA LYS A 171 16.38 25.46 14.44
C LYS A 171 15.15 24.69 14.00
N PHE A 172 15.14 23.36 14.14
CA PHE A 172 14.01 22.54 13.69
C PHE A 172 12.69 22.97 14.33
N ALA A 173 12.69 23.36 15.61
CA ALA A 173 11.49 23.85 16.28
C ALA A 173 10.86 25.08 15.59
N ALA A 174 11.68 25.96 14.99
CA ALA A 174 11.20 27.11 14.24
C ALA A 174 10.88 26.78 12.77
N ASN A 175 11.63 25.84 12.18
CA ASN A 175 11.52 25.43 10.77
C ASN A 175 10.96 24.01 10.63
N ARG A 176 9.94 23.70 11.42
CA ARG A 176 9.33 22.38 11.49
C ARG A 176 8.89 21.92 10.10
N GLN A 177 9.28 20.71 9.71
CA GLN A 177 8.85 20.07 8.46
C GLN A 177 8.47 18.61 8.69
N ALA A 178 7.41 18.19 8.00
CA ALA A 178 6.91 16.83 7.99
C ALA A 178 6.89 16.32 6.56
N ARG A 179 7.15 15.02 6.42
CA ARG A 179 6.95 14.26 5.21
C ARG A 179 5.77 13.33 5.42
N VAL A 180 4.91 13.22 4.42
CA VAL A 180 3.84 12.23 4.38
C VAL A 180 3.98 11.39 3.13
N LEU A 181 3.96 10.08 3.35
CA LEU A 181 3.88 9.06 2.32
C LEU A 181 2.46 8.48 2.32
N ILE A 182 1.83 8.48 1.16
CA ILE A 182 0.53 7.88 0.90
C ILE A 182 0.79 6.70 -0.04
N ASP A 183 0.27 5.54 0.32
CA ASP A 183 0.40 4.31 -0.47
C ASP A 183 -0.97 3.61 -0.51
N LEU A 184 -1.57 3.48 -1.69
CA LEU A 184 -2.93 2.93 -1.86
C LEU A 184 -3.00 1.92 -3.02
N ASP A 185 -3.33 0.67 -2.70
CA ASP A 185 -3.31 -0.48 -3.63
C ASP A 185 -4.44 -0.44 -4.68
N TYR A 186 -5.60 0.11 -4.32
CA TYR A 186 -6.86 -0.07 -5.06
C TYR A 186 -7.54 1.24 -5.46
N LEU A 187 -6.79 2.35 -5.47
CA LEU A 187 -7.34 3.69 -5.72
C LEU A 187 -8.10 3.81 -7.04
N ARG A 188 -7.72 3.04 -8.07
CA ARG A 188 -8.37 3.03 -9.39
C ARG A 188 -9.87 2.68 -9.35
N PHE A 189 -10.34 2.03 -8.29
CA PHE A 189 -11.74 1.65 -8.12
C PHE A 189 -12.56 2.69 -7.32
N VAL A 190 -11.91 3.73 -6.81
CA VAL A 190 -12.53 4.79 -6.03
C VAL A 190 -12.99 5.93 -6.96
N PRO A 191 -14.18 6.52 -6.75
CA PRO A 191 -14.59 7.70 -7.51
C PRO A 191 -13.59 8.85 -7.36
N TYR A 192 -13.36 9.59 -8.45
CA TYR A 192 -12.38 10.67 -8.46
C TYR A 192 -12.58 11.70 -7.34
N GLY A 193 -13.83 12.10 -7.08
CA GLY A 193 -14.14 13.09 -6.04
C GLY A 193 -13.72 12.62 -4.65
N ASP A 194 -13.91 11.33 -4.35
CA ASP A 194 -13.51 10.76 -3.07
C ASP A 194 -11.99 10.61 -2.99
N ALA A 195 -11.33 10.10 -4.03
CA ALA A 195 -9.88 10.03 -4.10
C ALA A 195 -9.23 11.41 -3.94
N HIS A 196 -9.79 12.43 -4.60
CA HIS A 196 -9.37 13.82 -4.47
C HIS A 196 -9.54 14.33 -3.05
N SER A 197 -10.65 14.02 -2.37
CA SER A 197 -10.88 14.45 -0.99
C SER A 197 -9.81 13.96 -0.02
N LEU A 198 -9.39 12.70 -0.12
CA LEU A 198 -8.35 12.12 0.74
C LEU A 198 -6.99 12.79 0.49
N VAL A 199 -6.54 12.80 -0.76
CA VAL A 199 -5.22 13.31 -1.13
C VAL A 199 -5.13 14.81 -0.85
N SER A 200 -6.17 15.59 -1.19
CA SER A 200 -6.21 17.03 -0.92
C SER A 200 -6.25 17.35 0.57
N ALA A 201 -7.01 16.60 1.38
CA ALA A 201 -7.05 16.80 2.83
C ALA A 201 -5.66 16.59 3.45
N ILE A 202 -4.95 15.54 3.06
CA ILE A 202 -3.58 15.28 3.55
C ILE A 202 -2.64 16.42 3.14
N ILE A 203 -2.62 16.80 1.86
CA ILE A 203 -1.76 17.88 1.36
C ILE A 203 -2.08 19.22 2.04
N LEU A 204 -3.36 19.51 2.31
CA LEU A 204 -3.78 20.72 3.00
C LEU A 204 -3.20 20.80 4.42
N HIS A 205 -3.31 19.73 5.18
CA HIS A 205 -2.86 19.69 6.57
C HIS A 205 -1.34 19.72 6.70
N VAL A 206 -0.63 19.05 5.79
CA VAL A 206 0.83 18.95 5.82
C VAL A 206 1.50 20.17 5.19
N GLY A 207 0.86 20.77 4.18
CA GLY A 207 1.39 21.91 3.46
C GLY A 207 1.51 23.18 4.31
N LYS A 208 2.12 24.21 3.71
CA LYS A 208 2.23 25.55 4.32
C LYS A 208 0.85 26.17 4.54
N PHE A 209 0.56 26.77 5.68
CA PHE A 209 -0.77 27.34 5.92
C PHE A 209 -0.69 28.86 5.95
N GLU A 210 -1.35 29.51 4.99
CA GLU A 210 -1.42 30.97 4.92
C GLU A 210 -2.82 31.41 5.33
N ASP A 211 -3.76 31.27 4.40
CA ASP A 211 -5.19 31.31 4.63
C ASP A 211 -5.84 30.03 4.09
N TYR A 212 -7.07 29.75 4.52
CA TYR A 212 -7.76 28.53 4.14
C TYR A 212 -8.03 28.44 2.63
N GLU A 213 -8.44 29.53 1.98
CA GLU A 213 -8.81 29.52 0.57
C GLU A 213 -7.59 29.22 -0.31
N THR A 214 -6.49 29.93 -0.09
CA THR A 214 -5.22 29.73 -0.81
C THR A 214 -4.62 28.36 -0.53
N ALA A 215 -4.59 27.93 0.74
CA ALA A 215 -4.04 26.64 1.12
C ALA A 215 -4.86 25.49 0.52
N ASN A 216 -6.19 25.59 0.56
CA ASN A 216 -7.12 24.61 -0.01
C ASN A 216 -7.02 24.56 -1.54
N ALA A 217 -6.98 25.70 -2.22
CA ALA A 217 -6.82 25.76 -3.67
C ALA A 217 -5.49 25.10 -4.11
N ARG A 218 -4.40 25.38 -3.41
CA ARG A 218 -3.08 24.77 -3.69
C ARG A 218 -3.08 23.27 -3.39
N ALA A 219 -3.67 22.84 -2.28
CA ALA A 219 -3.77 21.43 -1.93
C ALA A 219 -4.61 20.65 -2.97
N SER A 220 -5.74 21.22 -3.36
CA SER A 220 -6.61 20.70 -4.41
C SER A 220 -5.86 20.56 -5.75
N ALA A 221 -5.14 21.60 -6.19
CA ALA A 221 -4.37 21.56 -7.43
C ALA A 221 -3.27 20.49 -7.41
N LYS A 222 -2.54 20.35 -6.29
CA LYS A 222 -1.53 19.30 -6.12
C LYS A 222 -2.14 17.90 -6.12
N ALA A 223 -3.27 17.70 -5.43
CA ALA A 223 -3.99 16.43 -5.44
C ALA A 223 -4.46 16.05 -6.85
N THR A 224 -5.03 17.00 -7.59
CA THR A 224 -5.41 16.78 -8.99
C THR A 224 -4.22 16.39 -9.84
N ALA A 225 -3.06 17.05 -9.69
CA ALA A 225 -1.86 16.69 -10.43
C ALA A 225 -1.39 15.26 -10.12
N ALA A 226 -1.29 14.88 -8.85
CA ALA A 226 -0.87 13.54 -8.43
C ALA A 226 -1.82 12.44 -8.93
N LEU A 227 -3.14 12.66 -8.80
CA LEU A 227 -4.14 11.72 -9.29
C LEU A 227 -4.15 11.61 -10.82
N THR A 228 -3.89 12.72 -11.52
CA THR A 228 -3.80 12.72 -12.99
C THR A 228 -2.58 11.95 -13.47
N GLU A 229 -1.42 12.14 -12.82
CA GLU A 229 -0.20 11.37 -13.10
C GLU A 229 -0.44 9.88 -12.92
N HIS A 230 -0.99 9.47 -11.77
CA HIS A 230 -1.32 8.07 -11.51
C HIS A 230 -2.33 7.50 -12.52
N LEU A 231 -3.35 8.27 -12.91
CA LEU A 231 -4.30 7.86 -13.94
C LEU A 231 -3.59 7.56 -15.26
N TRP A 232 -2.69 8.44 -15.70
CA TRP A 232 -1.93 8.23 -16.94
C TRP A 232 -1.04 6.99 -16.88
N GLU A 233 -0.39 6.76 -15.74
CA GLU A 233 0.41 5.54 -15.54
C GLU A 233 -0.45 4.27 -15.54
N ALA A 234 -1.60 4.29 -14.87
CA ALA A 234 -2.53 3.17 -14.83
C ALA A 234 -3.14 2.86 -16.20
N VAL A 235 -3.42 3.89 -17.01
CA VAL A 235 -3.91 3.74 -18.40
C VAL A 235 -2.81 3.25 -19.33
N ARG A 236 -1.55 3.67 -19.10
CA ARG A 236 -0.39 3.26 -19.90
C ARG A 236 -0.09 1.76 -19.77
N VAL A 237 -0.35 1.18 -18.59
CA VAL A 237 -0.11 -0.25 -18.31
C VAL A 237 -1.39 -0.89 -17.74
N PRO A 238 -2.43 -1.10 -18.56
CA PRO A 238 -3.77 -1.49 -18.08
C PRO A 238 -3.83 -2.90 -17.47
N GLU A 239 -2.87 -3.75 -17.82
CA GLU A 239 -2.74 -5.12 -17.30
C GLU A 239 -2.13 -5.16 -15.89
N ALA A 240 -1.48 -4.08 -15.45
CA ALA A 240 -0.96 -3.95 -14.09
C ALA A 240 -1.96 -3.16 -13.23
N VAL A 241 -2.17 -3.63 -11.99
CA VAL A 241 -2.67 -2.72 -10.95
C VAL A 241 -1.47 -2.03 -10.35
N LEU A 242 -1.41 -0.73 -10.59
CA LEU A 242 -0.40 0.14 -10.01
C LEU A 242 -0.92 0.67 -8.69
N ASP A 243 -0.07 0.62 -7.69
CA ASP A 243 -0.32 1.24 -6.41
C ASP A 243 -0.18 2.76 -6.58
N PHE A 244 -1.02 3.52 -5.88
CA PHE A 244 -0.88 4.97 -5.81
C PHE A 244 0.10 5.32 -4.71
N GLU A 245 1.34 5.62 -5.10
CA GLU A 245 2.34 6.18 -4.21
C GLU A 245 2.40 7.71 -4.39
N HIS A 246 2.24 8.46 -3.31
CA HIS A 246 2.41 9.92 -3.32
C HIS A 246 3.15 10.40 -2.09
N ARG A 247 4.14 11.28 -2.32
CA ARG A 247 4.92 11.93 -1.26
C ARG A 247 4.65 13.43 -1.26
N THR A 248 4.37 13.97 -0.08
CA THR A 248 4.29 15.42 0.13
C THR A 248 5.05 15.82 1.38
N ASP A 249 5.73 16.96 1.30
CA ASP A 249 6.41 17.59 2.44
C ASP A 249 5.80 18.97 2.70
N GLY A 250 5.87 19.43 3.96
CA GLY A 250 5.43 20.78 4.31
C GLY A 250 5.63 21.13 5.78
N THR A 251 5.27 22.37 6.15
CA THR A 251 5.50 22.93 7.49
C THR A 251 4.40 22.57 8.50
N TYR A 252 3.32 21.94 8.04
CA TYR A 252 2.21 21.39 8.84
C TYR A 252 1.63 22.35 9.90
N GLU A 253 1.62 23.65 9.58
CA GLU A 253 1.14 24.71 10.47
C GLU A 253 -0.32 24.49 10.89
N LEU A 254 -1.17 24.02 9.95
CA LEU A 254 -2.57 23.73 10.25
C LEU A 254 -2.72 22.61 11.29
N VAL A 255 -1.93 21.53 11.18
CA VAL A 255 -1.94 20.43 12.16
C VAL A 255 -1.55 20.96 13.53
N ARG A 256 -0.45 21.71 13.61
CA ARG A 256 0.02 22.30 14.87
C ARG A 256 -1.02 23.20 15.52
N HIS A 257 -1.57 24.14 14.75
CA HIS A 257 -2.59 25.06 15.25
C HIS A 257 -3.83 24.30 15.75
N THR A 258 -4.25 23.24 15.06
CA THR A 258 -5.41 22.44 15.46
C THR A 258 -5.12 21.64 16.73
N THR A 259 -3.94 21.01 16.81
CA THR A 259 -3.50 20.27 18.00
C THR A 259 -3.38 21.20 19.21
N ASP A 260 -2.75 22.37 19.06
CA ASP A 260 -2.60 23.34 20.14
C ASP A 260 -3.97 23.85 20.61
N HIS A 261 -4.87 24.17 19.67
CA HIS A 261 -6.24 24.59 20.00
C HIS A 261 -7.01 23.52 20.79
N TRP A 262 -6.90 22.25 20.43
CA TRP A 262 -7.54 21.15 21.17
C TRP A 262 -6.91 20.95 22.55
N LYS A 263 -5.59 21.06 22.67
CA LYS A 263 -4.88 21.01 23.98
C LYS A 263 -5.32 22.13 24.91
N GLU A 264 -5.33 23.37 24.43
CA GLU A 264 -5.77 24.55 25.19
C GLU A 264 -7.24 24.44 25.61
N GLY A 265 -8.07 23.85 24.76
CA GLY A 265 -9.47 23.56 25.05
C GLY A 265 -9.71 22.35 25.95
N GLY A 266 -8.67 21.60 26.34
CA GLY A 266 -8.80 20.35 27.10
C GLY A 266 -9.58 19.26 26.36
N ILE A 267 -9.54 19.27 25.03
CA ILE A 267 -10.25 18.32 24.17
C ILE A 267 -9.30 17.19 23.81
N ASP A 268 -9.64 15.96 24.20
CA ASP A 268 -9.10 14.75 23.56
C ASP A 268 -10.13 14.23 22.53
N PRO A 269 -9.85 14.31 21.22
CA PRO A 269 -10.69 13.78 20.15
C PRO A 269 -11.03 12.29 20.28
N PHE A 270 -10.15 11.48 20.88
CA PHE A 270 -10.43 10.06 21.09
C PHE A 270 -11.48 9.86 22.18
N GLU A 271 -11.45 10.66 23.24
CA GLU A 271 -12.46 10.60 24.30
C GLU A 271 -13.78 11.24 23.87
N LYS A 272 -13.71 12.36 23.14
CA LYS A 272 -14.88 13.16 22.76
C LYS A 272 -15.65 12.57 21.58
N TRP A 273 -14.95 12.05 20.58
CA TRP A 273 -15.53 11.58 19.31
C TRP A 273 -15.15 10.14 18.96
N GLY A 274 -14.50 9.41 19.87
CA GLY A 274 -14.04 8.04 19.60
C GLY A 274 -12.91 7.96 18.56
N GLY A 275 -12.30 9.09 18.19
CA GLY A 275 -11.27 9.17 17.15
C GLY A 275 -11.79 9.34 15.72
N ASP A 276 -13.11 9.36 15.55
CA ASP A 276 -13.78 9.62 14.26
C ASP A 276 -14.34 11.06 14.22
N ARG A 277 -15.34 11.29 13.37
CA ARG A 277 -15.97 12.59 13.12
C ARG A 277 -16.93 13.10 14.19
#